data_AF-A0AAV0E7D5-F1
#
_entry.id   AF-A0AAV0E7D5-F1
#
_cell.length_a   1.000
_cell.length_b   1.000
_cell.length_c   1.000
_cell.angle_alpha   90.00
_cell.angle_beta   90.00
_cell.angle_gamma   90.00
#
_symmetry.space_group_name_H-M   'P 1'
#
loop_
_entity.id
_entity.type
_entity.pdbx_description
1 polymer ?
#
loop_
_entity_poly.entity_id
_entity_poly.type
_entity_poly.pdbx_seq_one_letter_code
_entity_poly.pdbx_strand_id
1 'polypeptide(L)'
;MQLHFSPSMRSITISSNNNGGLGDLMKIKVAARHISYRTLFHTVLILAFLLPFVFILTAVVTLEGVNKCSSLDCLGRRLGPKLLGRADDSGRLMKDFVKILNQVNSEEVPASLKLPESYNQLVSEMKNNKHSAKELALMLKGMMERFEREIRESKFAELTNKHFAASSIPKGIHCLSLRLTDEYSSNAHARKQLPSPELLPLLSDNSLHHIVLSTDNILAASVVVNSAVQSSHNPEKMVFHVITDKKTYAGMHSWFALNPVSPAIVEVKSVHQFDWLTRENVPVLEAVETHNGIRNYYHGNHVAGANLSDTTPRSYASKLQARSPKYISLLNHLRIYLPELFPNLDKVVFFDDDIVIQRDLSLLWEIDLNGKVNGAVETCKGEDEWVMSKRFRTYFNFSHPHIAKYLNPDECAWAYGMNIFDLRAWRRTNIRDTYHAWLKENLKSNLTMWKLGTLPPALIAFKGHV
;
A
#
# COMPACT_ATOMS: atom_id res chain seq x y z
N MET A 1 -16.76 -11.49 -13.07
CA MET A 1 -16.18 -10.27 -13.67
C MET A 1 -15.01 -10.73 -14.52
N GLN A 2 -15.26 -11.04 -15.79
CA GLN A 2 -14.24 -11.49 -16.75
C GLN A 2 -14.04 -10.35 -17.75
N LEU A 3 -12.83 -9.81 -17.78
CA LEU A 3 -12.43 -8.77 -18.73
C LEU A 3 -11.75 -9.45 -19.91
N HIS A 4 -12.42 -9.46 -21.05
CA HIS A 4 -11.80 -9.78 -22.34
C HIS A 4 -11.38 -8.47 -23.01
N PHE A 5 -10.07 -8.31 -23.21
CA PHE A 5 -9.54 -7.35 -24.17
C PHE A 5 -9.57 -7.98 -25.57
N SER A 6 -10.13 -7.25 -26.54
CA SER A 6 -10.05 -7.58 -27.96
C SER A 6 -9.16 -6.56 -28.67
N PRO A 7 -8.15 -7.02 -29.45
CA PRO A 7 -7.23 -6.17 -30.19
C PRO A 7 -7.69 -5.94 -31.65
N SER A 8 -7.49 -4.70 -32.11
CA SER A 8 -7.25 -4.30 -33.51
C SER A 8 -8.36 -4.42 -34.58
N MET A 9 -8.56 -3.26 -35.23
CA MET A 9 -8.96 -3.00 -36.63
C MET A 9 -10.32 -3.48 -37.14
N ARG A 10 -11.10 -2.52 -37.68
CA ARG A 10 -11.38 -2.40 -39.13
C ARG A 10 -12.23 -1.16 -39.45
N SER A 11 -11.86 -0.51 -40.55
CA SER A 11 -12.53 0.60 -41.24
C SER A 11 -13.99 0.31 -41.59
N ILE A 12 -14.77 1.35 -41.92
CA ILE A 12 -15.50 1.49 -43.21
C ILE A 12 -16.00 2.94 -43.39
N THR A 13 -15.77 3.44 -44.60
CA THR A 13 -16.21 4.69 -45.24
C THR A 13 -17.68 4.62 -45.64
N ILE A 14 -18.45 5.72 -45.61
CA ILE A 14 -19.50 6.03 -46.62
C ILE A 14 -19.56 7.55 -46.91
N SER A 15 -19.57 7.85 -48.20
CA SER A 15 -19.62 9.11 -48.94
C SER A 15 -21.05 9.65 -49.18
N SER A 16 -21.20 10.96 -49.43
CA SER A 16 -22.01 11.58 -50.53
C SER A 16 -21.97 13.12 -50.38
N ASN A 17 -22.04 14.01 -51.36
CA ASN A 17 -21.85 14.02 -52.81
C ASN A 17 -21.68 15.52 -53.15
N ASN A 18 -20.75 15.86 -54.04
CA ASN A 18 -20.55 17.23 -54.52
C ASN A 18 -20.96 17.30 -55.99
N ASN A 19 -21.60 18.40 -56.40
CA ASN A 19 -21.67 19.01 -57.74
C ASN A 19 -22.76 20.09 -57.67
N GLY A 20 -22.59 21.34 -58.07
CA GLY A 20 -21.77 21.90 -59.14
C GLY A 20 -22.75 22.63 -60.09
N GLY A 21 -22.69 23.96 -60.16
CA GLY A 21 -23.65 24.77 -60.93
C GLY A 21 -23.14 26.16 -61.28
N LEU A 22 -22.67 26.24 -62.53
CA LEU A 22 -22.18 27.33 -63.39
C LEU A 22 -23.05 28.61 -63.50
N GLY A 23 -22.41 29.75 -63.83
CA GLY A 23 -23.01 30.95 -64.47
C GLY A 23 -23.18 32.15 -63.52
N ASP A 24 -22.80 33.40 -63.81
CA ASP A 24 -22.72 34.06 -65.10
C ASP A 24 -21.86 35.34 -65.03
N LEU A 25 -21.25 35.69 -66.16
CA LEU A 25 -20.29 36.80 -66.36
C LEU A 25 -21.02 38.14 -66.53
N MET A 26 -20.81 39.08 -65.61
CA MET A 26 -21.25 40.47 -65.81
C MET A 26 -20.17 41.28 -66.56
N LYS A 27 -20.46 41.58 -67.83
CA LYS A 27 -19.68 42.45 -68.73
C LYS A 27 -19.50 43.85 -68.14
N ILE A 28 -18.25 44.24 -67.89
CA ILE A 28 -17.88 45.64 -67.63
C ILE A 28 -17.41 46.27 -68.94
N LYS A 29 -18.19 47.21 -69.47
CA LYS A 29 -17.75 48.14 -70.53
C LYS A 29 -16.84 49.18 -69.87
N VAL A 30 -15.55 49.18 -70.17
CA VAL A 30 -14.64 50.29 -69.82
C VAL A 30 -14.31 51.05 -71.10
N ALA A 31 -14.74 52.30 -71.14
CA ALA A 31 -14.30 53.26 -72.15
C ALA A 31 -12.84 53.64 -71.90
N ALA A 32 -12.00 53.53 -72.93
CA ALA A 32 -10.62 54.01 -72.89
C ALA A 32 -10.62 55.54 -72.80
N ARG A 33 -10.24 56.08 -71.64
CA ARG A 33 -9.86 57.49 -71.48
C ARG A 33 -8.36 57.58 -71.28
N HIS A 34 -7.70 58.37 -72.12
CA HIS A 34 -6.31 58.75 -71.99
C HIS A 34 -6.04 59.31 -70.58
N ILE A 35 -5.31 58.56 -69.76
CA ILE A 35 -4.78 59.05 -68.48
C ILE A 35 -3.41 59.68 -68.76
N SER A 36 -3.27 60.94 -68.36
CA SER A 36 -2.01 61.67 -68.43
C SER A 36 -0.92 60.94 -67.63
N TYR A 37 0.27 60.79 -68.23
CA TYR A 37 1.44 60.10 -67.67
C TYR A 37 1.83 60.61 -66.26
N ARG A 38 1.44 61.84 -65.92
CA ARG A 38 1.75 62.50 -64.64
C ARG A 38 0.91 61.98 -63.46
N THR A 39 -0.33 61.56 -63.68
CA THR A 39 -1.18 60.93 -62.63
C THR A 39 -0.83 59.47 -62.43
N LEU A 40 -0.42 58.78 -63.49
CA LEU A 40 -0.02 57.37 -63.46
C LEU A 40 1.30 57.17 -62.68
N PHE A 41 2.21 58.14 -62.77
CA PHE A 41 3.43 58.14 -61.96
C PHE A 41 3.15 58.26 -60.45
N HIS A 42 2.26 59.17 -60.04
CA HIS A 42 1.90 59.32 -58.62
C HIS A 42 1.09 58.15 -58.08
N THR A 43 0.21 57.54 -58.87
CA THR A 43 -0.51 56.33 -58.44
C THR A 43 0.43 55.14 -58.32
N VAL A 44 1.37 54.95 -59.24
CA VAL A 44 2.39 53.89 -59.15
C VAL A 44 3.33 54.13 -57.97
N LEU A 45 3.72 55.38 -57.69
CA LEU A 45 4.54 55.71 -56.52
C LEU A 45 3.79 55.41 -55.21
N ILE A 46 2.51 55.79 -55.11
CA ILE A 46 1.67 55.52 -53.94
C ILE A 46 1.45 54.00 -53.77
N LEU A 47 1.21 53.26 -54.85
CA LEU A 47 1.12 51.79 -54.82
C LEU A 47 2.45 51.15 -54.44
N ALA A 48 3.60 51.69 -54.87
CA ALA A 48 4.93 51.18 -54.52
C ALA A 48 5.25 51.32 -53.03
N PHE A 49 4.67 52.30 -52.32
CA PHE A 49 4.80 52.44 -50.87
C PHE A 49 3.70 51.72 -50.09
N LEU A 50 2.46 51.67 -50.60
CA LEU A 50 1.35 51.00 -49.92
C LEU A 50 1.39 49.48 -50.04
N LEU A 51 1.79 48.92 -51.19
CA LEU A 51 1.79 47.47 -51.39
C LEU A 51 2.76 46.73 -50.46
N PRO A 52 4.01 47.19 -50.22
CA PRO A 52 4.89 46.56 -49.25
C PRO A 52 4.34 46.67 -47.82
N PHE A 53 3.68 47.78 -47.47
CA PHE A 53 3.10 47.98 -46.14
C PHE A 53 1.90 47.06 -45.91
N VAL A 54 1.02 46.94 -46.91
CA VAL A 54 -0.12 46.01 -46.88
C VAL A 54 0.40 44.57 -46.89
N PHE A 55 1.41 44.25 -47.71
CA PHE A 55 2.01 42.91 -47.76
C PHE A 55 2.62 42.53 -46.41
N ILE A 56 3.39 43.41 -45.77
CA ILE A 56 3.94 43.19 -44.42
C ILE A 56 2.81 43.02 -43.40
N LEU A 57 1.77 43.86 -43.44
CA LEU A 57 0.64 43.75 -42.52
C LEU A 57 -0.10 42.41 -42.69
N THR A 58 -0.33 41.98 -43.94
CA THR A 58 -0.97 40.69 -44.23
C THR A 58 -0.05 39.49 -43.96
N ALA A 59 1.25 39.62 -44.16
CA ALA A 59 2.25 38.58 -43.87
C ALA A 59 2.38 38.37 -42.36
N VAL A 60 2.36 39.45 -41.56
CA VAL A 60 2.36 39.37 -40.09
C VAL A 60 1.07 38.73 -39.57
N VAL A 61 -0.09 39.04 -40.17
CA VAL A 61 -1.39 38.43 -39.82
C VAL A 61 -1.46 36.95 -40.21
N THR A 62 -0.71 36.50 -41.22
CA THR A 62 -0.70 35.11 -41.67
C THR A 62 0.39 34.25 -41.01
N LEU A 63 1.45 34.86 -40.46
CA LEU A 63 2.51 34.17 -39.71
C LEU A 63 2.17 33.97 -38.21
N GLU A 64 1.29 34.78 -37.63
CA GLU A 64 0.73 34.53 -36.29
C GLU A 64 -0.48 33.60 -36.40
N GLY A 65 -0.22 32.29 -36.29
CA GLY A 65 -1.18 31.22 -36.46
C GLY A 65 -2.49 31.36 -35.66
N VAL A 66 -3.58 31.09 -36.37
CA VAL A 66 -4.87 30.51 -35.92
C VAL A 66 -5.40 31.01 -34.58
N ASN A 67 -6.29 32.01 -34.64
CA ASN A 67 -7.51 31.98 -33.85
C ASN A 67 -8.63 32.72 -34.60
N LYS A 68 -9.75 32.02 -34.80
CA LYS A 68 -10.98 32.53 -35.44
C LYS A 68 -11.44 33.81 -34.73
N CYS A 69 -11.20 34.96 -35.34
CA CYS A 69 -11.86 36.19 -34.95
C CYS A 69 -12.35 36.89 -36.22
N SER A 70 -13.61 36.66 -36.54
CA SER A 70 -14.31 37.27 -37.66
C SER A 70 -15.26 38.34 -37.12
N SER A 71 -14.74 39.55 -36.91
CA SER A 71 -15.48 40.82 -36.90
C SER A 71 -14.54 41.98 -36.62
N LEU A 72 -14.98 43.21 -36.94
CA LEU A 72 -14.33 44.51 -36.69
C LEU A 72 -13.92 44.79 -35.23
N ASP A 73 -14.17 43.85 -34.30
CA ASP A 73 -13.96 43.98 -32.86
C ASP A 73 -12.49 43.76 -32.42
N CYS A 74 -11.65 43.17 -33.28
CA CYS A 74 -10.22 42.96 -32.98
C CYS A 74 -9.35 44.22 -33.14
N LEU A 75 -9.77 45.19 -33.96
CA LEU A 75 -9.05 46.46 -34.12
C LEU A 75 -9.14 47.33 -32.86
N GLY A 76 -10.20 47.18 -32.05
CA GLY A 76 -10.37 47.85 -30.77
C GLY A 76 -9.44 47.34 -29.65
N ARG A 77 -8.79 46.17 -29.81
CA ARG A 77 -7.91 45.60 -28.78
C ARG A 77 -6.42 45.88 -28.97
N ARG A 78 -5.96 46.32 -30.16
CA ARG A 78 -4.53 46.62 -30.41
C ARG A 78 -4.19 48.11 -30.30
N LEU A 79 -5.17 49.01 -30.44
CA LEU A 79 -5.08 50.42 -30.01
C LEU A 79 -5.64 50.50 -28.57
N GLY A 80 -4.76 50.24 -27.59
CA GLY A 80 -5.16 49.94 -26.22
C GLY A 80 -5.95 51.02 -25.48
N PRO A 81 -6.59 50.67 -24.34
CA PRO A 81 -7.39 51.57 -23.50
C PRO A 81 -6.57 52.64 -22.73
N LYS A 82 -5.35 52.94 -23.16
CA LYS A 82 -4.49 53.96 -22.52
C LYS A 82 -4.80 55.39 -22.94
N LEU A 83 -5.47 55.62 -24.08
CA LEU A 83 -5.83 56.99 -24.51
C LEU A 83 -7.19 57.48 -23.97
N LEU A 84 -8.00 56.58 -23.40
CA LEU A 84 -9.35 56.87 -22.89
C LEU A 84 -9.53 56.28 -21.49
N GLY A 85 -8.57 56.52 -20.59
CA GLY A 85 -8.75 56.47 -19.13
C GLY A 85 -9.44 55.25 -18.53
N ARG A 86 -9.52 54.11 -19.22
CA ARG A 86 -10.16 52.89 -18.73
C ARG A 86 -9.03 51.99 -18.27
N ALA A 87 -8.68 52.14 -16.99
CA ALA A 87 -7.80 51.21 -16.31
C ALA A 87 -8.29 49.78 -16.55
N ASP A 88 -7.35 48.84 -16.66
CA ASP A 88 -7.65 47.41 -16.80
C ASP A 88 -8.33 46.91 -15.50
N ASP A 89 -9.64 47.14 -15.41
CA ASP A 89 -10.48 46.87 -14.23
C ASP A 89 -10.43 45.39 -13.84
N SER A 90 -10.14 44.50 -14.79
CA SER A 90 -10.03 43.05 -14.54
C SER A 90 -8.88 42.72 -13.57
N GLY A 91 -7.70 43.32 -13.79
CA GLY A 91 -6.54 43.14 -12.93
C GLY A 91 -6.72 43.80 -11.56
N ARG A 92 -7.50 44.89 -11.50
CA ARG A 92 -7.85 45.55 -10.23
C ARG A 92 -8.81 44.72 -9.39
N LEU A 93 -9.89 44.22 -10.01
CA LEU A 93 -10.87 43.34 -9.36
C LEU A 93 -10.24 42.06 -8.82
N MET A 94 -9.31 41.45 -9.57
CA MET A 94 -8.60 40.25 -9.11
C MET A 94 -7.71 40.55 -7.89
N LYS A 95 -6.98 41.68 -7.90
CA LYS A 95 -6.17 42.10 -6.74
C LYS A 95 -7.02 42.37 -5.50
N ASP A 96 -8.18 43.01 -5.69
CA ASP A 96 -9.12 43.28 -4.61
C ASP A 96 -9.71 41.98 -4.04
N PHE A 97 -10.02 41.00 -4.89
CA PHE A 97 -10.49 39.69 -4.45
C PHE A 97 -9.41 38.91 -3.68
N VAL A 98 -8.16 38.90 -4.16
CA VAL A 98 -7.04 38.27 -3.43
C VAL A 98 -6.81 38.93 -2.08
N LYS A 99 -6.95 40.26 -1.98
CA LYS A 99 -6.88 40.98 -0.70
C LYS A 99 -7.98 40.52 0.25
N ILE A 100 -9.21 40.32 -0.24
CA ILE A 100 -10.33 39.80 0.55
C ILE A 100 -10.06 38.35 1.00
N LEU A 101 -9.56 37.48 0.12
CA LEU A 101 -9.20 36.11 0.50
C LEU A 101 -8.15 36.09 1.62
N ASN A 102 -7.14 36.95 1.55
CA ASN A 102 -6.13 37.07 2.60
C ASN A 102 -6.72 37.57 3.92
N GLN A 103 -7.68 38.50 3.89
CA GLN A 103 -8.39 38.97 5.09
C GLN A 103 -9.23 37.83 5.70
N VAL A 104 -9.99 37.12 4.87
CA VAL A 104 -10.85 36.02 5.28
C VAL A 104 -10.04 34.81 5.78
N ASN A 105 -8.80 34.63 5.32
CA ASN A 105 -7.94 33.55 5.79
C ASN A 105 -7.71 33.60 7.33
N SER A 106 -7.64 34.81 7.90
CA SER A 106 -7.51 35.02 9.35
C SER A 106 -8.84 35.07 10.13
N GLU A 107 -9.99 35.14 9.46
CA GLU A 107 -11.31 35.22 10.09
C GLU A 107 -11.93 33.83 10.27
N GLU A 108 -12.53 33.51 11.42
CA GLU A 108 -13.30 32.27 11.57
C GLU A 108 -14.59 32.33 10.74
N VAL A 109 -14.96 31.22 10.10
CA VAL A 109 -16.22 31.13 9.36
C VAL A 109 -17.38 31.13 10.37
N PRO A 110 -18.33 32.08 10.30
CA PRO A 110 -19.43 32.14 11.27
C PRO A 110 -20.28 30.87 11.23
N ALA A 111 -20.59 30.30 12.41
CA ALA A 111 -21.42 29.08 12.51
C ALA A 111 -22.86 29.25 11.97
N SER A 112 -23.35 30.49 11.88
CA SER A 112 -24.66 30.83 11.31
C SER A 112 -24.67 30.94 9.78
N LEU A 113 -23.51 30.93 9.13
CA LEU A 113 -23.40 31.03 7.67
C LEU A 113 -23.83 29.70 7.04
N LYS A 114 -24.88 29.73 6.22
CA LYS A 114 -25.30 28.57 5.43
C LYS A 114 -24.28 28.32 4.32
N LEU A 115 -23.59 27.18 4.39
CA LEU A 115 -22.60 26.78 3.40
C LEU A 115 -23.26 25.91 2.32
N PRO A 116 -23.09 26.21 1.03
CA PRO A 116 -23.57 25.34 -0.05
C PRO A 116 -22.97 23.93 0.07
N GLU A 117 -23.74 22.88 -0.24
CA GLU A 117 -23.27 21.49 -0.16
C GLU A 117 -22.39 21.10 -1.37
N SER A 118 -22.58 21.75 -2.51
CA SER A 118 -21.85 21.47 -3.75
C SER A 118 -21.46 22.74 -4.50
N TYR A 119 -20.51 22.61 -5.43
CA TYR A 119 -20.14 23.68 -6.35
C TYR A 119 -21.35 24.16 -7.18
N ASN A 120 -22.21 23.26 -7.62
CA ASN A 120 -23.42 23.60 -8.37
C ASN A 120 -24.38 24.46 -7.56
N GLN A 121 -24.53 24.16 -6.26
CA GLN A 121 -25.33 24.95 -5.35
C GLN A 121 -24.72 26.33 -5.11
N LEU A 122 -23.40 26.41 -4.91
CA LEU A 122 -22.69 27.70 -4.81
C LEU A 122 -22.94 28.57 -6.05
N VAL A 123 -22.83 27.99 -7.25
CA VAL A 123 -23.10 28.72 -8.51
C VAL A 123 -24.56 29.16 -8.61
N SER A 124 -25.51 28.32 -8.21
CA SER A 124 -26.94 28.69 -8.17
C SER A 124 -27.21 29.83 -7.21
N GLU A 125 -26.61 29.77 -6.02
CA GLU A 125 -26.75 30.78 -4.97
C GLU A 125 -26.16 32.13 -5.41
N MET A 126 -25.00 32.11 -6.05
CA MET A 126 -24.37 33.31 -6.64
C MET A 126 -25.14 33.92 -7.81
N LYS A 127 -25.94 33.12 -8.53
CA LYS A 127 -26.81 33.62 -9.62
C LYS A 127 -28.07 34.29 -9.07
N ASN A 128 -28.62 33.76 -7.98
CA ASN A 128 -29.93 34.14 -7.47
C ASN A 128 -29.85 35.21 -6.37
N ASN A 129 -28.70 35.32 -5.67
CA ASN A 129 -28.49 36.26 -4.57
C ASN A 129 -27.38 37.25 -4.89
N LYS A 130 -27.46 38.46 -4.32
CA LYS A 130 -26.42 39.48 -4.40
C LYS A 130 -25.46 39.37 -3.21
N HIS A 131 -24.56 38.39 -3.24
CA HIS A 131 -23.53 38.24 -2.22
C HIS A 131 -22.39 39.24 -2.39
N SER A 132 -21.84 39.72 -1.26
CA SER A 132 -20.61 40.50 -1.31
C SER A 132 -19.40 39.62 -1.63
N ALA A 133 -18.32 40.20 -2.18
CA ALA A 133 -17.08 39.45 -2.43
C ALA A 133 -16.49 38.84 -1.14
N LYS A 134 -16.73 39.47 0.02
CA LYS A 134 -16.33 38.96 1.34
C LYS A 134 -17.19 37.75 1.76
N GLU A 135 -18.51 37.80 1.55
CA GLU A 135 -19.39 36.65 1.83
C GLU A 135 -19.04 35.45 0.95
N LEU A 136 -18.79 35.66 -0.34
CA LEU A 136 -18.34 34.61 -1.26
C LEU A 136 -17.03 33.98 -0.78
N ALA A 137 -16.05 34.80 -0.37
CA ALA A 137 -14.78 34.31 0.17
C ALA A 137 -14.98 33.48 1.45
N LEU A 138 -15.88 33.90 2.36
CA LEU A 138 -16.23 33.16 3.57
C LEU A 138 -16.94 31.83 3.26
N MET A 139 -17.86 31.82 2.29
CA MET A 139 -18.52 30.59 1.83
C MET A 139 -17.53 29.61 1.20
N LEU A 140 -16.63 30.10 0.33
CA LEU A 140 -15.56 29.29 -0.27
C LEU A 140 -14.65 28.70 0.80
N LYS A 141 -14.19 29.52 1.76
CA LYS A 141 -13.37 29.06 2.88
C LYS A 141 -14.09 27.97 3.68
N GLY A 142 -15.33 28.20 4.09
CA GLY A 142 -16.10 27.23 4.85
C GLY A 142 -16.38 25.94 4.08
N MET A 143 -16.64 26.02 2.77
CA MET A 143 -16.77 24.84 1.92
C MET A 143 -15.46 24.05 1.82
N MET A 144 -14.32 24.74 1.64
CA MET A 144 -13.00 24.10 1.59
C MET A 144 -12.64 23.44 2.91
N GLU A 145 -12.80 24.13 4.04
CA GLU A 145 -12.56 23.58 5.38
C GLU A 145 -13.45 22.36 5.67
N ARG A 146 -14.74 22.42 5.25
CA ARG A 146 -15.66 21.28 5.37
C ARG A 146 -15.20 20.10 4.52
N PHE A 147 -14.87 20.31 3.25
CA PHE A 147 -14.39 19.24 2.36
C PHE A 147 -13.06 18.66 2.83
N GLU A 148 -12.14 19.47 3.33
CA GLU A 148 -10.88 18.99 3.92
C GLU A 148 -11.14 18.11 5.15
N ARG A 149 -12.07 18.52 6.03
CA ARG A 149 -12.49 17.71 7.19
C ARG A 149 -13.13 16.38 6.76
N GLU A 150 -14.07 16.40 5.82
CA GLU A 150 -14.73 15.19 5.31
C GLU A 150 -13.75 14.23 4.63
N ILE A 151 -12.81 14.74 3.83
CA ILE A 151 -11.74 13.93 3.21
C ILE A 151 -10.86 13.32 4.31
N ARG A 152 -10.52 14.09 5.35
CA ARG A 152 -9.68 13.62 6.46
C ARG A 152 -10.38 12.52 7.25
N GLU A 153 -11.65 12.71 7.60
CA GLU A 153 -12.48 11.70 8.28
C GLU A 153 -12.62 10.42 7.45
N SER A 154 -12.89 10.58 6.15
CA SER A 154 -12.99 9.46 5.21
C SER A 154 -11.69 8.66 5.14
N LYS A 155 -10.52 9.32 5.11
CA LYS A 155 -9.21 8.64 5.16
C LYS A 155 -9.01 7.87 6.45
N PHE A 156 -9.42 8.41 7.60
CA PHE A 156 -9.31 7.68 8.87
C PHE A 156 -10.24 6.46 8.91
N ALA A 157 -11.48 6.60 8.42
CA ALA A 157 -12.41 5.49 8.26
C ALA A 157 -11.86 4.41 7.32
N GLU A 158 -11.30 4.80 6.16
CA GLU A 158 -10.65 3.88 5.22
C GLU A 158 -9.53 3.08 5.89
N LEU A 159 -8.60 3.76 6.58
CA LEU A 159 -7.48 3.11 7.27
C LEU A 159 -7.95 2.14 8.37
N THR A 160 -8.99 2.53 9.10
CA THR A 160 -9.60 1.72 10.16
C THR A 160 -10.26 0.47 9.58
N ASN A 161 -11.08 0.65 8.54
CA ASN A 161 -11.75 -0.46 7.84
C ASN A 161 -10.74 -1.40 7.21
N LYS A 162 -9.66 -0.88 6.61
CA LYS A 162 -8.55 -1.69 6.08
C LYS A 162 -7.89 -2.52 7.17
N HIS A 163 -7.64 -1.93 8.34
CA HIS A 163 -7.07 -2.66 9.47
C HIS A 163 -7.98 -3.78 9.97
N PHE A 164 -9.28 -3.50 10.13
CA PHE A 164 -10.25 -4.52 10.54
C PHE A 164 -10.40 -5.61 9.48
N ALA A 165 -10.56 -5.27 8.21
CA ALA A 165 -10.67 -6.25 7.13
C ALA A 165 -9.44 -7.18 7.06
N ALA A 166 -8.24 -6.64 7.32
CA ALA A 166 -7.00 -7.42 7.32
C ALA A 166 -6.79 -8.28 8.60
N SER A 167 -7.42 -7.92 9.72
CA SER A 167 -7.18 -8.58 11.02
C SER A 167 -8.37 -9.41 11.52
N SER A 168 -9.57 -9.17 10.98
CA SER A 168 -10.79 -9.86 11.38
C SER A 168 -10.84 -11.26 10.80
N ILE A 169 -11.29 -12.23 11.59
CA ILE A 169 -11.58 -13.58 11.11
C ILE A 169 -12.99 -13.57 10.49
N PRO A 170 -13.14 -13.92 9.19
CA PRO A 170 -14.45 -14.05 8.58
C PRO A 170 -15.33 -15.06 9.32
N LYS A 171 -16.63 -14.77 9.47
CA LYS A 171 -17.58 -15.64 10.17
C LYS A 171 -17.54 -17.09 9.67
N GLY A 172 -17.40 -17.30 8.36
CA GLY A 172 -17.30 -18.65 7.78
C GLY A 172 -16.09 -19.43 8.27
N ILE A 173 -14.92 -18.79 8.34
CA ILE A 173 -13.68 -19.42 8.85
C ILE A 173 -13.82 -19.72 10.36
N HIS A 174 -14.42 -18.80 11.11
CA HIS A 174 -14.70 -19.03 12.53
C HIS A 174 -15.65 -20.23 12.73
N CYS A 175 -16.73 -20.33 11.95
CA CYS A 175 -17.64 -21.46 11.98
C CYS A 175 -16.96 -22.79 11.61
N LEU A 176 -16.03 -22.78 10.65
CA LEU A 176 -15.23 -23.95 10.30
C LEU A 176 -14.44 -24.45 11.51
N SER A 177 -13.75 -23.55 12.22
CA SER A 177 -13.00 -23.91 13.43
C SER A 177 -13.89 -24.51 14.52
N LEU A 178 -15.08 -23.96 14.74
CA LEU A 178 -16.05 -24.47 15.71
C LEU A 178 -16.55 -25.87 15.32
N ARG A 179 -16.89 -26.08 14.04
CA ARG A 179 -17.34 -27.38 13.53
C ARG A 179 -16.26 -28.45 13.66
N LEU A 180 -15.02 -28.14 13.30
CA LEU A 180 -13.91 -29.09 13.44
C LEU A 180 -13.60 -29.42 14.91
N THR A 181 -13.83 -28.46 15.81
CA THR A 181 -13.72 -28.69 17.26
C THR A 181 -14.83 -29.62 17.75
N ASP A 182 -16.05 -29.47 17.23
CA ASP A 182 -17.16 -30.39 17.51
C ASP A 182 -16.90 -31.80 16.96
N GLU A 183 -16.34 -31.91 15.75
CA GLU A 183 -15.86 -33.18 15.19
C GLU A 183 -14.80 -33.82 16.08
N TYR A 184 -13.86 -33.03 16.64
CA TYR A 184 -12.85 -33.56 17.56
C TYR A 184 -13.50 -34.23 18.78
N SER A 185 -14.63 -33.71 19.25
CA SER A 185 -15.34 -34.21 20.43
C SER A 185 -16.20 -35.44 20.11
N SER A 186 -16.85 -35.47 18.95
CA SER A 186 -17.85 -36.49 18.60
C SER A 186 -17.33 -37.61 17.69
N ASN A 187 -16.31 -37.36 16.87
CA ASN A 187 -15.84 -38.27 15.82
C ASN A 187 -14.49 -38.91 16.18
N ALA A 188 -14.48 -40.25 16.29
CA ALA A 188 -13.24 -41.00 16.60
C ALA A 188 -12.17 -40.86 15.50
N HIS A 189 -12.56 -40.69 14.23
CA HIS A 189 -11.61 -40.50 13.13
C HIS A 189 -10.92 -39.14 13.23
N ALA A 190 -11.60 -38.10 13.72
CA ALA A 190 -11.03 -36.77 13.93
C ALA A 190 -9.98 -36.75 15.07
N ARG A 191 -10.00 -37.74 15.95
CA ARG A 191 -9.03 -37.96 17.03
C ARG A 191 -7.94 -38.99 16.69
N LYS A 192 -7.90 -39.49 15.45
CA LYS A 192 -6.86 -40.43 15.03
C LYS A 192 -5.48 -39.80 15.21
N GLN A 193 -4.57 -40.51 15.87
CA GLN A 193 -3.20 -40.06 16.11
C GLN A 193 -2.53 -39.59 14.80
N LEU A 194 -1.90 -38.41 14.86
CA LEU A 194 -1.16 -37.81 13.76
C LEU A 194 0.33 -37.68 14.11
N PRO A 195 1.24 -38.37 13.41
CA PRO A 195 0.99 -39.42 12.40
C PRO A 195 0.65 -40.79 13.04
N SER A 196 0.44 -41.84 12.24
CA SER A 196 0.23 -43.18 12.79
C SER A 196 1.44 -43.66 13.60
N PRO A 197 1.25 -44.59 14.57
CA PRO A 197 2.34 -45.07 15.42
C PRO A 197 3.57 -45.59 14.65
N GLU A 198 3.39 -46.18 13.46
CA GLU A 198 4.52 -46.68 12.66
C GLU A 198 5.42 -45.55 12.12
N LEU A 199 4.88 -44.35 11.96
CA LEU A 199 5.56 -43.19 11.38
C LEU A 199 6.18 -42.27 12.43
N LEU A 200 5.94 -42.51 13.73
CA LEU A 200 6.49 -41.69 14.82
C LEU A 200 8.03 -41.57 14.80
N PRO A 201 8.82 -42.63 14.49
CA PRO A 201 10.27 -42.51 14.42
C PRO A 201 10.75 -41.52 13.33
N LEU A 202 9.97 -41.35 12.26
CA LEU A 202 10.30 -40.47 11.14
C LEU A 202 10.21 -38.99 11.49
N LEU A 203 9.54 -38.63 12.60
CA LEU A 203 9.44 -37.24 13.06
C LEU A 203 10.78 -36.66 13.52
N SER A 204 11.82 -37.49 13.70
CA SER A 204 13.17 -37.07 14.06
C SER A 204 14.24 -37.59 13.08
N ASP A 205 13.83 -38.08 11.91
CA ASP A 205 14.74 -38.62 10.90
C ASP A 205 15.32 -37.51 10.00
N ASN A 206 16.57 -37.14 10.25
CA ASN A 206 17.28 -36.11 9.51
C ASN A 206 17.49 -36.38 8.00
N SER A 207 17.15 -37.57 7.50
CA SER A 207 17.11 -37.84 6.05
C SER A 207 15.86 -37.29 5.36
N LEU A 208 14.85 -36.87 6.12
CA LEU A 208 13.59 -36.32 5.63
C LEU A 208 13.57 -34.80 5.63
N HIS A 209 12.62 -34.25 4.88
CA HIS A 209 12.43 -32.82 4.68
C HIS A 209 11.45 -32.26 5.72
N HIS A 210 12.01 -31.84 6.87
CA HIS A 210 11.24 -31.28 7.98
C HIS A 210 10.84 -29.82 7.74
N ILE A 211 9.52 -29.59 7.77
CA ILE A 211 8.89 -28.29 7.58
C ILE A 211 8.14 -27.92 8.85
N VAL A 212 8.41 -26.74 9.38
CA VAL A 212 7.72 -26.21 10.56
C VAL A 212 6.77 -25.11 10.13
N LEU A 213 5.52 -25.23 10.56
CA LEU A 213 4.47 -24.24 10.34
C LEU A 213 3.82 -23.91 11.67
N SER A 214 3.78 -22.63 12.07
CA SER A 214 3.12 -22.22 13.31
C SER A 214 1.96 -21.26 13.04
N THR A 215 0.73 -21.68 13.35
CA THR A 215 -0.48 -20.90 13.04
C THR A 215 -1.71 -21.33 13.85
N ASP A 216 -2.62 -20.38 14.08
CA ASP A 216 -3.97 -20.58 14.61
C ASP A 216 -5.05 -20.60 13.51
N ASN A 217 -4.64 -20.56 12.24
CA ASN A 217 -5.53 -20.55 11.08
C ASN A 217 -5.49 -21.90 10.36
N ILE A 218 -6.53 -22.71 10.58
CA ILE A 218 -6.69 -24.05 10.01
C ILE A 218 -6.69 -24.04 8.48
N LEU A 219 -7.35 -23.05 7.87
CA LEU A 219 -7.43 -22.95 6.41
C LEU A 219 -6.08 -22.56 5.80
N ALA A 220 -5.37 -21.63 6.43
CA ALA A 220 -4.04 -21.25 5.99
C ALA A 220 -3.07 -22.44 6.08
N ALA A 221 -3.11 -23.19 7.19
CA ALA A 221 -2.30 -24.38 7.34
C ALA A 221 -2.60 -25.44 6.28
N SER A 222 -3.87 -25.68 5.97
CA SER A 222 -4.25 -26.65 4.95
C SER A 222 -3.77 -26.24 3.55
N VAL A 223 -3.82 -24.95 3.22
CA VAL A 223 -3.31 -24.42 1.95
C VAL A 223 -1.79 -24.58 1.84
N VAL A 224 -1.04 -24.21 2.88
CA VAL A 224 0.43 -24.36 2.89
C VAL A 224 0.83 -25.83 2.71
N VAL A 225 0.26 -26.73 3.52
CA VAL A 225 0.59 -28.16 3.44
C VAL A 225 0.18 -28.75 2.09
N ASN A 226 -1.05 -28.51 1.63
CA ASN A 226 -1.52 -29.07 0.35
C ASN A 226 -0.74 -28.54 -0.84
N SER A 227 -0.46 -27.23 -0.89
CA SER A 227 0.28 -26.64 -2.00
C SER A 227 1.74 -27.14 -2.04
N ALA A 228 2.35 -27.34 -0.88
CA ALA A 228 3.69 -27.90 -0.76
C ALA A 228 3.74 -29.37 -1.23
N VAL A 229 2.77 -30.20 -0.80
CA VAL A 229 2.67 -31.61 -1.24
C VAL A 229 2.39 -31.71 -2.73
N GLN A 230 1.44 -30.92 -3.25
CA GLN A 230 1.07 -30.94 -4.68
C GLN A 230 2.19 -30.47 -5.60
N SER A 231 3.04 -29.55 -5.13
CA SER A 231 4.15 -29.03 -5.93
C SER A 231 5.43 -29.85 -5.82
N SER A 232 5.47 -30.83 -4.92
CA SER A 232 6.67 -31.62 -4.61
C SER A 232 6.86 -32.78 -5.58
N HIS A 233 8.10 -33.04 -5.97
CA HIS A 233 8.47 -34.23 -6.73
C HIS A 233 8.55 -35.49 -5.86
N ASN A 234 8.88 -35.35 -4.58
CA ASN A 234 9.04 -36.46 -3.62
C ASN A 234 8.24 -36.15 -2.33
N PRO A 235 6.89 -36.14 -2.40
CA PRO A 235 6.05 -35.79 -1.26
C PRO A 235 6.21 -36.73 -0.05
N GLU A 236 6.65 -37.97 -0.26
CA GLU A 236 6.93 -38.96 0.77
C GLU A 236 8.11 -38.60 1.68
N LYS A 237 8.99 -37.69 1.21
CA LYS A 237 10.09 -37.17 2.04
C LYS A 237 9.65 -36.05 2.98
N MET A 238 8.44 -35.52 2.84
CA MET A 238 8.02 -34.30 3.54
C MET A 238 7.40 -34.63 4.89
N VAL A 239 7.89 -33.96 5.94
CA VAL A 239 7.37 -34.05 7.30
C VAL A 239 6.96 -32.66 7.77
N PHE A 240 5.67 -32.45 8.00
CA PHE A 240 5.14 -31.19 8.49
C PHE A 240 4.91 -31.24 9.99
N HIS A 241 5.53 -30.33 10.72
CA HIS A 241 5.28 -30.06 12.13
C HIS A 241 4.41 -28.81 12.25
N VAL A 242 3.09 -29.02 12.39
CA VAL A 242 2.10 -27.95 12.54
C VAL A 242 1.95 -27.63 14.02
N ILE A 243 2.39 -26.44 14.43
CA ILE A 243 2.33 -25.96 15.81
C ILE A 243 1.21 -24.93 15.95
N THR A 244 0.24 -25.19 16.81
CA THR A 244 -0.92 -24.31 17.02
C THR A 244 -1.15 -23.99 18.50
N ASP A 245 -2.06 -23.06 18.80
CA ASP A 245 -2.38 -22.71 20.19
C ASP A 245 -3.29 -23.76 20.85
N LYS A 246 -3.57 -23.61 22.14
CA LYS A 246 -4.43 -24.55 22.88
C LYS A 246 -5.88 -24.53 22.40
N LYS A 247 -6.36 -23.38 21.92
CA LYS A 247 -7.77 -23.17 21.57
C LYS A 247 -8.09 -23.77 20.20
N THR A 248 -7.15 -23.68 19.27
CA THR A 248 -7.28 -24.14 17.88
C THR A 248 -6.87 -25.60 17.71
N TYR A 249 -6.11 -26.18 18.65
CA TYR A 249 -5.60 -27.56 18.57
C TYR A 249 -6.64 -28.59 18.12
N ALA A 250 -7.80 -28.65 18.78
CA ALA A 250 -8.83 -29.64 18.46
C ALA A 250 -9.30 -29.52 17.00
N GLY A 251 -9.59 -28.30 16.54
CA GLY A 251 -10.00 -28.06 15.15
C GLY A 251 -8.89 -28.34 14.14
N MET A 252 -7.66 -27.94 14.43
CA MET A 252 -6.49 -28.18 13.57
C MET A 252 -6.21 -29.69 13.44
N HIS A 253 -6.23 -30.41 14.56
CA HIS A 253 -6.02 -31.86 14.58
C HIS A 253 -7.12 -32.58 13.81
N SER A 254 -8.39 -32.25 14.05
CA SER A 254 -9.52 -32.81 13.29
C SER A 254 -9.36 -32.63 11.79
N TRP A 255 -8.92 -31.45 11.34
CA TRP A 255 -8.73 -31.20 9.92
C TRP A 255 -7.76 -32.18 9.28
N PHE A 256 -6.54 -32.30 9.83
CA PHE A 256 -5.52 -33.19 9.26
C PHE A 256 -5.81 -34.67 9.47
N ALA A 257 -6.59 -35.02 10.51
CA ALA A 257 -7.03 -36.40 10.73
C ALA A 257 -8.11 -36.84 9.72
N LEU A 258 -9.02 -35.93 9.38
CA LEU A 258 -10.10 -36.18 8.40
C LEU A 258 -9.65 -35.95 6.95
N ASN A 259 -8.59 -35.17 6.72
CA ASN A 259 -8.05 -34.84 5.40
C ASN A 259 -6.56 -35.20 5.33
N PRO A 260 -6.21 -36.49 5.28
CA PRO A 260 -4.82 -36.93 5.22
C PRO A 260 -4.15 -36.50 3.91
N VAL A 261 -2.88 -36.10 3.99
CA VAL A 261 -2.07 -35.60 2.85
C VAL A 261 -1.02 -36.61 2.37
N SER A 262 -1.37 -37.89 2.41
CA SER A 262 -0.50 -38.99 1.99
C SER A 262 0.07 -38.76 0.58
N PRO A 263 1.37 -39.02 0.33
CA PRO A 263 2.31 -39.75 1.19
C PRO A 263 3.08 -38.90 2.22
N ALA A 264 2.81 -37.60 2.35
CA ALA A 264 3.49 -36.75 3.33
C ALA A 264 3.02 -37.03 4.77
N ILE A 265 3.92 -36.76 5.73
CA ILE A 265 3.69 -36.96 7.16
C ILE A 265 3.30 -35.62 7.78
N VAL A 266 2.26 -35.61 8.61
CA VAL A 266 1.84 -34.42 9.37
C VAL A 266 1.74 -34.77 10.85
N GLU A 267 2.41 -33.97 11.66
CA GLU A 267 2.24 -33.90 13.10
C GLU A 267 1.53 -32.60 13.46
N VAL A 268 0.49 -32.67 14.29
CA VAL A 268 -0.15 -31.49 14.86
C VAL A 268 0.15 -31.46 16.35
N LYS A 269 0.84 -30.41 16.79
CA LYS A 269 1.14 -30.16 18.20
C LYS A 269 0.61 -28.80 18.64
N SER A 270 0.21 -28.73 19.89
CA SER A 270 -0.14 -27.48 20.53
C SER A 270 0.96 -26.99 21.44
N VAL A 271 1.07 -25.68 21.60
CA VAL A 271 2.01 -25.04 22.53
C VAL A 271 1.96 -25.60 23.96
N HIS A 272 0.80 -26.05 24.43
CA HIS A 272 0.64 -26.59 25.78
C HIS A 272 1.18 -28.01 25.95
N GLN A 273 1.55 -28.69 24.86
CA GLN A 273 2.14 -30.03 24.87
C GLN A 273 3.67 -29.99 24.94
N PHE A 274 4.28 -28.80 24.96
CA PHE A 274 5.71 -28.62 25.20
C PHE A 274 5.92 -28.21 26.65
N ASP A 275 6.33 -29.15 27.49
CA ASP A 275 6.47 -28.94 28.95
C ASP A 275 7.43 -27.80 29.31
N TRP A 276 8.40 -27.52 28.45
CA TRP A 276 9.41 -26.48 28.69
C TRP A 276 8.91 -25.06 28.34
N LEU A 277 7.80 -24.89 27.61
CA LEU A 277 7.22 -23.58 27.25
C LEU A 277 6.50 -22.93 28.45
N THR A 278 7.26 -22.62 29.50
CA THR A 278 6.79 -21.89 30.68
C THR A 278 7.09 -20.39 30.56
N ARG A 279 6.39 -19.57 31.35
CA ARG A 279 6.66 -18.11 31.43
C ARG A 279 8.11 -17.79 31.77
N GLU A 280 8.72 -18.63 32.60
CA GLU A 280 10.09 -18.48 33.08
C GLU A 280 11.10 -18.69 31.95
N ASN A 281 10.83 -19.64 31.05
CA ASN A 281 11.71 -19.97 29.93
C ASN A 281 11.47 -19.10 28.70
N VAL A 282 10.33 -18.40 28.64
CA VAL A 282 9.94 -17.57 27.51
C VAL A 282 9.71 -16.12 27.97
N PRO A 283 10.78 -15.30 28.08
CA PRO A 283 10.68 -13.91 28.54
C PRO A 283 9.70 -13.04 27.74
N VAL A 284 9.45 -13.43 26.49
CA VAL A 284 8.46 -12.78 25.63
C VAL A 284 7.03 -12.96 26.19
N LEU A 285 6.70 -14.15 26.71
CA LEU A 285 5.39 -14.42 27.30
C LEU A 285 5.17 -13.54 28.52
N GLU A 286 6.18 -13.45 29.39
CA GLU A 286 6.15 -12.55 30.53
C GLU A 286 5.95 -11.11 30.07
N ALA A 287 6.71 -10.63 29.09
CA ALA A 287 6.63 -9.25 28.60
C ALA A 287 5.25 -8.87 28.02
N VAL A 288 4.62 -9.78 27.26
CA VAL A 288 3.30 -9.55 26.67
C VAL A 288 2.20 -9.56 27.74
N GLU A 289 2.31 -10.40 28.77
CA GLU A 289 1.28 -10.55 29.80
C GLU A 289 1.40 -9.54 30.95
N THR A 290 2.61 -9.17 31.37
CA THR A 290 2.86 -8.31 32.56
C THR A 290 2.72 -6.82 32.28
N HIS A 291 3.02 -6.37 31.07
CA HIS A 291 2.99 -4.95 30.76
C HIS A 291 1.57 -4.51 30.43
N ASN A 292 0.81 -4.07 31.43
CA ASN A 292 -0.52 -3.48 31.27
C ASN A 292 -0.57 -2.38 30.19
N GLY A 293 0.52 -1.61 30.02
CA GLY A 293 0.65 -0.63 28.95
C GLY A 293 0.70 -1.25 27.54
N ILE A 294 1.40 -2.39 27.38
CA ILE A 294 1.45 -3.17 26.15
C ILE A 294 0.08 -3.81 25.91
N ARG A 295 -0.49 -4.47 26.91
CA ARG A 295 -1.83 -5.07 26.82
C ARG A 295 -2.91 -4.07 26.44
N ASN A 296 -2.91 -2.87 27.03
CA ASN A 296 -3.86 -1.79 26.70
C ASN A 296 -3.57 -1.16 25.34
N TYR A 297 -2.30 -1.08 24.92
CA TYR A 297 -1.95 -0.64 23.57
C TYR A 297 -2.50 -1.59 22.51
N TYR A 298 -2.51 -2.90 22.77
CA TYR A 298 -2.94 -3.96 21.86
C TYR A 298 -4.42 -4.33 21.90
N HIS A 299 -4.98 -4.46 23.10
CA HIS A 299 -6.37 -4.89 23.34
C HIS A 299 -7.29 -3.74 23.78
N GLY A 300 -6.78 -2.52 23.89
CA GLY A 300 -7.58 -1.34 24.20
C GLY A 300 -8.46 -0.92 23.03
N ASN A 301 -9.43 -0.04 23.32
CA ASN A 301 -10.36 0.45 22.32
C ASN A 301 -9.61 1.16 21.18
N HIS A 302 -9.68 0.56 19.98
CA HIS A 302 -8.92 0.96 18.79
C HIS A 302 -9.19 2.40 18.31
N VAL A 303 -10.26 3.03 18.83
CA VAL A 303 -10.73 4.38 18.46
C VAL A 303 -10.63 5.38 19.62
N ALA A 304 -10.54 4.91 20.88
CA ALA A 304 -10.54 5.80 22.04
C ALA A 304 -9.14 6.42 22.26
N GLY A 305 -9.04 7.75 22.09
CA GLY A 305 -7.86 8.53 22.47
C GLY A 305 -6.99 9.03 21.31
N ALA A 306 -7.37 8.81 20.04
CA ALA A 306 -6.75 9.54 18.95
C ALA A 306 -7.45 10.89 18.81
N ASN A 307 -6.81 11.98 19.26
CA ASN A 307 -7.16 13.32 18.78
C ASN A 307 -6.89 13.34 17.27
N LEU A 308 -7.96 13.13 16.49
CA LEU A 308 -7.93 13.12 15.02
C LEU A 308 -7.49 14.48 14.45
N SER A 309 -7.57 15.55 15.25
CA SER A 309 -7.10 16.90 14.94
C SER A 309 -5.59 16.99 14.72
N ASP A 310 -4.79 16.29 15.54
CA ASP A 310 -3.32 16.44 15.55
C ASP A 310 -2.59 15.26 14.91
N THR A 311 -3.31 14.18 14.63
CA THR A 311 -2.73 12.96 14.07
C THR A 311 -2.75 12.99 12.54
N THR A 312 -1.64 12.65 11.89
CA THR A 312 -1.61 12.47 10.43
C THR A 312 -2.11 11.08 10.03
N PRO A 313 -2.76 10.88 8.87
CA PRO A 313 -3.19 9.56 8.40
C PRO A 313 -2.06 8.51 8.40
N ARG A 314 -0.84 8.92 8.04
CA ARG A 314 0.34 8.03 8.04
C ARG A 314 0.70 7.54 9.45
N SER A 315 0.75 8.46 10.41
CA SER A 315 1.03 8.10 11.81
C SER A 315 -0.08 7.23 12.41
N TYR A 316 -1.34 7.46 12.02
CA TYR A 316 -2.47 6.65 12.42
C TYR A 316 -2.41 5.23 11.85
N ALA A 317 -2.11 5.08 10.55
CA ALA A 317 -1.90 3.77 9.92
C ALA A 317 -0.78 2.97 10.59
N SER A 318 0.33 3.62 10.91
CA SER A 318 1.45 2.99 11.64
C SER A 318 1.04 2.54 13.04
N LYS A 319 0.25 3.36 13.77
CA LYS A 319 -0.31 2.97 15.08
C LYS A 319 -1.25 1.77 14.96
N LEU A 320 -2.14 1.73 13.96
CA LEU A 320 -3.02 0.58 13.74
C LEU A 320 -2.23 -0.69 13.41
N GLN A 321 -1.23 -0.60 12.54
CA GLN A 321 -0.39 -1.75 12.20
C GLN A 321 0.34 -2.29 13.43
N ALA A 322 0.98 -1.42 14.22
CA ALA A 322 1.69 -1.81 15.45
C ALA A 322 0.79 -2.50 16.49
N ARG A 323 -0.54 -2.33 16.39
CA ARG A 323 -1.55 -2.95 17.24
C ARG A 323 -2.10 -4.27 16.70
N SER A 324 -1.61 -4.76 15.57
CA SER A 324 -2.05 -6.04 15.01
C SER A 324 -1.82 -7.19 16.00
N PRO A 325 -2.82 -8.08 16.22
CA PRO A 325 -2.67 -9.26 17.08
C PRO A 325 -1.51 -10.18 16.68
N LYS A 326 -1.11 -10.18 15.39
CA LYS A 326 0.03 -10.97 14.91
C LYS A 326 1.33 -10.65 15.67
N TYR A 327 1.56 -9.41 16.10
CA TYR A 327 2.80 -9.02 16.77
C TYR A 327 2.93 -9.54 18.22
N ILE A 328 1.81 -9.91 18.84
CA ILE A 328 1.77 -10.49 20.20
C ILE A 328 1.45 -11.99 20.20
N SER A 329 1.21 -12.58 19.02
CA SER A 329 0.93 -14.01 18.91
C SER A 329 2.13 -14.81 19.40
N LEU A 330 1.91 -15.65 20.43
CA LEU A 330 2.92 -16.56 20.96
C LEU A 330 3.53 -17.41 19.84
N LEU A 331 2.71 -17.90 18.92
CA LEU A 331 3.11 -18.75 17.80
C LEU A 331 4.24 -18.13 16.95
N ASN A 332 4.18 -16.82 16.72
CA ASN A 332 5.23 -16.11 15.98
C ASN A 332 6.54 -16.03 16.78
N HIS A 333 6.46 -15.91 18.10
CA HIS A 333 7.62 -15.84 18.98
C HIS A 333 8.26 -17.20 19.25
N LEU A 334 7.58 -18.31 18.97
CA LEU A 334 8.15 -19.66 19.10
C LEU A 334 9.32 -19.91 18.16
N ARG A 335 9.41 -19.15 17.05
CA ARG A 335 10.46 -19.35 16.04
C ARG A 335 11.87 -19.23 16.58
N ILE A 336 12.10 -18.37 17.58
CA ILE A 336 13.45 -18.24 18.18
C ILE A 336 13.87 -19.50 18.96
N TYR A 337 12.93 -20.38 19.28
CA TYR A 337 13.15 -21.61 20.04
C TYR A 337 13.06 -22.88 19.20
N LEU A 338 13.21 -22.78 17.87
CA LEU A 338 13.26 -23.98 17.02
C LEU A 338 14.29 -25.02 17.50
N PRO A 339 15.49 -24.65 17.99
CA PRO A 339 16.44 -25.62 18.54
C PRO A 339 15.91 -26.43 19.74
N GLU A 340 15.09 -25.82 20.60
CA GLU A 340 14.48 -26.43 21.79
C GLU A 340 13.19 -27.19 21.45
N LEU A 341 12.42 -26.72 20.46
CA LEU A 341 11.25 -27.43 19.94
C LEU A 341 11.65 -28.73 19.24
N PHE A 342 12.80 -28.73 18.56
CA PHE A 342 13.28 -29.84 17.75
C PHE A 342 14.75 -30.20 18.10
N PRO A 343 14.99 -30.77 19.29
CA PRO A 343 16.35 -31.07 19.76
C PRO A 343 17.08 -32.12 18.92
N ASN A 344 16.32 -32.99 18.23
CA ASN A 344 16.87 -34.12 17.46
C ASN A 344 16.96 -33.85 15.95
N LEU A 345 16.47 -32.68 15.49
CA LEU A 345 16.55 -32.28 14.08
C LEU A 345 17.75 -31.39 13.83
N ASP A 346 18.37 -31.56 12.67
CA ASP A 346 19.57 -30.86 12.26
C ASP A 346 19.26 -29.66 11.39
N LYS A 347 18.25 -29.77 10.52
CA LYS A 347 17.84 -28.72 9.59
C LYS A 347 16.31 -28.72 9.46
N VAL A 348 15.71 -27.55 9.41
CA VAL A 348 14.28 -27.37 9.16
C VAL A 348 14.02 -26.21 8.20
N VAL A 349 12.92 -26.27 7.46
CA VAL A 349 12.37 -25.11 6.75
C VAL A 349 11.19 -24.57 7.53
N PHE A 350 11.19 -23.30 7.86
CA PHE A 350 10.06 -22.63 8.51
C PHE A 350 9.22 -21.88 7.48
N PHE A 351 7.90 -22.01 7.56
CA PHE A 351 6.94 -21.26 6.75
C PHE A 351 5.97 -20.43 7.59
N ASP A 352 5.72 -19.20 7.15
CA ASP A 352 4.52 -18.44 7.53
C ASP A 352 3.26 -19.10 6.95
N ASP A 353 2.11 -18.77 7.50
CA ASP A 353 0.82 -19.31 7.08
C ASP A 353 0.20 -18.58 5.88
N ASP A 354 0.74 -17.43 5.49
CA ASP A 354 0.28 -16.63 4.36
C ASP A 354 1.08 -16.87 3.07
N ILE A 355 1.52 -18.11 2.86
CA ILE A 355 2.24 -18.54 1.64
C ILE A 355 1.48 -19.61 0.86
N VAL A 356 1.81 -19.72 -0.43
CA VAL A 356 1.38 -20.81 -1.30
C VAL A 356 2.60 -21.30 -2.07
N ILE A 357 2.89 -22.60 -1.99
CA ILE A 357 4.02 -23.21 -2.69
C ILE A 357 3.57 -23.52 -4.12
N GLN A 358 4.36 -23.10 -5.11
CA GLN A 358 4.05 -23.29 -6.53
C GLN A 358 5.05 -24.20 -7.26
N ARG A 359 6.16 -24.57 -6.61
CA ARG A 359 7.24 -25.37 -7.20
C ARG A 359 7.88 -26.26 -6.14
N ASP A 360 8.58 -27.28 -6.61
CA ASP A 360 9.33 -28.20 -5.76
C ASP A 360 10.36 -27.45 -4.90
N LEU A 361 10.43 -27.85 -3.64
CA LEU A 361 11.24 -27.19 -2.61
C LEU A 361 12.48 -28.02 -2.24
N SER A 362 12.72 -29.17 -2.87
CA SER A 362 13.77 -30.12 -2.48
C SER A 362 15.16 -29.46 -2.48
N LEU A 363 15.39 -28.56 -3.44
CA LEU A 363 16.65 -27.79 -3.56
C LEU A 363 16.98 -26.97 -2.30
N LEU A 364 16.00 -26.59 -1.49
CA LEU A 364 16.25 -25.81 -0.27
C LEU A 364 17.04 -26.60 0.78
N TRP A 365 16.87 -27.93 0.84
CA TRP A 365 17.62 -28.78 1.76
C TRP A 365 19.08 -28.95 1.34
N GLU A 366 19.35 -28.84 0.05
CA GLU A 366 20.68 -28.95 -0.55
C GLU A 366 21.50 -27.65 -0.46
N ILE A 367 20.88 -26.53 -0.09
CA ILE A 367 21.58 -25.26 0.09
C ILE A 367 22.66 -25.41 1.18
N ASP A 368 23.90 -25.12 0.79
CA ASP A 368 25.02 -24.95 1.70
C ASP A 368 24.93 -23.57 2.36
N LEU A 369 24.70 -23.57 3.67
CA LEU A 369 24.63 -22.35 4.48
C LEU A 369 26.02 -21.82 4.85
N ASN A 370 27.13 -22.42 4.39
CA ASN A 370 28.49 -21.97 4.69
C ASN A 370 28.76 -21.81 6.21
N GLY A 371 28.21 -22.73 7.01
CA GLY A 371 28.28 -22.69 8.47
C GLY A 371 27.41 -21.61 9.15
N LYS A 372 26.55 -20.92 8.39
CA LYS A 372 25.53 -20.00 8.91
C LYS A 372 24.31 -20.76 9.43
N VAL A 373 23.50 -20.06 10.22
CA VAL A 373 22.35 -20.64 10.91
C VAL A 373 21.08 -20.53 10.06
N ASN A 374 20.91 -19.45 9.31
CA ASN A 374 19.67 -19.13 8.63
C ASN A 374 19.91 -18.87 7.13
N GLY A 375 19.21 -19.56 6.24
CA GLY A 375 19.03 -19.15 4.85
C GLY A 375 17.76 -18.33 4.71
N ALA A 376 17.86 -17.10 4.22
CA ALA A 376 16.74 -16.17 4.12
C ALA A 376 16.76 -15.37 2.81
N VAL A 377 15.60 -14.86 2.40
CA VAL A 377 15.48 -13.98 1.24
C VAL A 377 15.80 -12.54 1.66
N GLU A 378 16.78 -11.91 1.01
CA GLU A 378 17.09 -10.49 1.19
C GLU A 378 15.93 -9.61 0.69
N THR A 379 15.68 -8.50 1.39
CA THR A 379 14.57 -7.58 1.07
C THR A 379 15.04 -6.20 0.64
N CYS A 380 16.36 -5.98 0.55
CA CYS A 380 16.93 -4.72 0.09
C CYS A 380 17.37 -4.75 -1.39
N LYS A 381 17.39 -5.95 -2.01
CA LYS A 381 17.74 -6.15 -3.42
C LYS A 381 16.52 -6.72 -4.13
N GLY A 382 16.11 -6.06 -5.19
CA GLY A 382 14.95 -6.44 -6.00
C GLY A 382 14.68 -5.37 -7.04
N GLU A 383 14.27 -5.81 -8.23
CA GLU A 383 13.87 -4.93 -9.34
C GLU A 383 12.36 -4.61 -9.30
N ASP A 384 11.65 -5.11 -8.29
CA ASP A 384 10.21 -4.89 -8.16
C ASP A 384 9.93 -3.47 -7.66
N GLU A 385 9.45 -2.62 -8.57
CA GLU A 385 9.05 -1.24 -8.29
C GLU A 385 7.98 -1.13 -7.19
N TRP A 386 7.21 -2.20 -6.95
CA TRP A 386 6.13 -2.22 -5.95
C TRP A 386 6.61 -2.67 -4.57
N VAL A 387 7.77 -3.35 -4.48
CA VAL A 387 8.33 -3.83 -3.21
C VAL A 387 9.42 -2.88 -2.74
N MET A 388 9.04 -1.98 -1.83
CA MET A 388 9.98 -1.03 -1.22
C MET A 388 11.13 -1.78 -0.53
N SER A 389 12.35 -1.58 -1.02
CA SER A 389 13.59 -2.11 -0.40
C SER A 389 13.61 -1.85 1.10
N LYS A 390 13.70 -2.91 1.90
CA LYS A 390 13.73 -2.84 3.36
C LYS A 390 15.17 -2.93 3.86
N ARG A 391 15.55 -1.95 4.67
CA ARG A 391 16.84 -1.90 5.37
C ARG A 391 16.58 -1.70 6.86
N PHE A 392 17.61 -1.73 7.68
CA PHE A 392 17.47 -1.57 9.12
C PHE A 392 16.77 -0.24 9.48
N ARG A 393 17.02 0.85 8.73
CA ARG A 393 16.28 2.14 8.88
C ARG A 393 14.76 2.04 8.78
N THR A 394 14.23 0.97 8.18
CA THR A 394 12.80 0.72 8.07
C THR A 394 12.19 0.16 9.36
N TYR A 395 12.99 -0.56 10.16
CA TYR A 395 12.51 -1.29 11.33
C TYR A 395 12.89 -0.63 12.65
N PHE A 396 14.03 0.08 12.68
CA PHE A 396 14.58 0.64 13.90
C PHE A 396 14.51 2.18 13.93
N ASN A 397 14.36 2.72 15.12
CA ASN A 397 14.41 4.15 15.39
C ASN A 397 15.87 4.60 15.58
N PHE A 398 16.51 5.08 14.51
CA PHE A 398 17.90 5.56 14.55
C PHE A 398 18.10 6.88 15.31
N SER A 399 17.03 7.56 15.73
CA SER A 399 17.14 8.66 16.69
C SER A 399 17.44 8.16 18.11
N HIS A 400 17.25 6.86 18.39
CA HIS A 400 17.55 6.27 19.69
C HIS A 400 19.07 6.02 19.82
N PRO A 401 19.77 6.58 20.83
CA PRO A 401 21.24 6.50 20.94
C PRO A 401 21.78 5.07 20.93
N HIS A 402 21.10 4.14 21.63
CA HIS A 402 21.50 2.74 21.68
C HIS A 402 21.43 2.06 20.29
N ILE A 403 20.43 2.38 19.47
CA ILE A 403 20.29 1.82 18.12
C ILE A 403 21.37 2.39 17.20
N ALA A 404 21.53 3.71 17.20
CA ALA A 404 22.55 4.39 16.38
C ALA A 404 23.98 3.94 16.71
N LYS A 405 24.24 3.53 17.95
CA LYS A 405 25.55 3.05 18.39
C LYS A 405 25.90 1.65 17.85
N TYR A 406 24.93 0.72 17.80
CA TYR A 406 25.21 -0.69 17.52
C TYR A 406 24.74 -1.16 16.13
N LEU A 407 23.81 -0.44 15.49
CA LEU A 407 23.23 -0.82 14.21
C LEU A 407 23.61 0.17 13.11
N ASN A 408 23.69 -0.31 11.88
CA ASN A 408 23.89 0.52 10.70
C ASN A 408 22.54 0.69 9.97
N PRO A 409 22.07 1.92 9.68
CA PRO A 409 20.81 2.14 8.98
C PRO A 409 20.75 1.57 7.57
N ASP A 410 21.91 1.34 6.94
CA ASP A 410 22.05 0.82 5.58
C ASP A 410 22.19 -0.69 5.51
N GLU A 411 22.23 -1.38 6.65
CA GLU A 411 22.26 -2.84 6.70
C GLU A 411 21.01 -3.44 6.05
N CYS A 412 21.22 -4.45 5.20
CA CYS A 412 20.14 -5.10 4.46
C CYS A 412 19.27 -5.91 5.43
N ALA A 413 17.96 -5.79 5.32
CA ALA A 413 17.05 -6.68 6.04
C ALA A 413 16.73 -7.91 5.20
N TRP A 414 16.32 -8.98 5.86
CA TRP A 414 15.85 -10.21 5.25
C TRP A 414 14.41 -10.53 5.70
N ALA A 415 13.70 -11.33 4.91
CA ALA A 415 12.33 -11.71 5.17
C ALA A 415 12.25 -12.89 6.13
N TYR A 416 11.37 -12.80 7.13
CA TYR A 416 11.14 -13.89 8.08
C TYR A 416 10.08 -14.90 7.60
N GLY A 417 9.42 -14.66 6.46
CA GLY A 417 8.24 -15.46 6.09
C GLY A 417 8.57 -16.88 5.61
N MET A 418 9.81 -17.11 5.21
CA MET A 418 10.31 -18.41 4.80
C MET A 418 11.82 -18.45 5.07
N ASN A 419 12.25 -19.46 5.81
CA ASN A 419 13.64 -19.57 6.27
C ASN A 419 14.09 -21.01 6.35
N ILE A 420 15.37 -21.24 6.05
CA ILE A 420 16.04 -22.53 6.25
C ILE A 420 16.90 -22.39 7.50
N PHE A 421 16.69 -23.21 8.51
CA PHE A 421 17.48 -23.16 9.73
C PHE A 421 18.34 -24.41 9.90
N ASP A 422 19.65 -24.23 10.06
CA ASP A 422 20.54 -25.28 10.58
C ASP A 422 20.51 -25.22 12.11
N LEU A 423 19.76 -26.14 12.70
CA LEU A 423 19.57 -26.23 14.15
C LEU A 423 20.84 -26.72 14.86
N ARG A 424 21.70 -27.51 14.20
CA ARG A 424 23.00 -27.90 14.78
C ARG A 424 23.91 -26.70 14.93
N ALA A 425 24.01 -25.87 13.90
CA ALA A 425 24.77 -24.63 13.94
C ALA A 425 24.17 -23.67 14.98
N TRP A 426 22.84 -23.51 14.98
CA TRP A 426 22.15 -22.63 15.92
C TRP A 426 22.46 -22.96 17.38
N ARG A 427 22.41 -24.24 17.77
CA ARG A 427 22.69 -24.69 19.15
C ARG A 427 24.08 -24.29 19.67
N ARG A 428 25.02 -23.94 18.80
CA ARG A 428 26.39 -23.51 19.16
C ARG A 428 26.56 -21.99 19.21
N THR A 429 25.48 -21.23 19.07
CA THR A 429 25.49 -19.76 19.03
C THR A 429 24.75 -19.16 20.23
N ASN A 430 24.93 -17.86 20.43
CA ASN A 430 24.21 -17.06 21.43
C ASN A 430 23.03 -16.28 20.81
N ILE A 431 22.49 -16.72 19.67
CA ILE A 431 21.40 -16.03 18.94
C ILE A 431 20.19 -15.81 19.86
N ARG A 432 19.74 -16.86 20.55
CA ARG A 432 18.58 -16.80 21.45
C ARG A 432 18.82 -15.81 22.59
N ASP A 433 19.97 -15.88 23.24
CA ASP A 433 20.29 -15.00 24.38
C ASP A 433 20.42 -13.54 23.93
N THR A 434 20.98 -13.31 22.73
CA THR A 434 21.03 -11.97 22.10
C THR A 434 19.63 -11.46 21.78
N TYR A 435 18.76 -12.30 21.23
CA TYR A 435 17.36 -11.96 20.97
C TYR A 435 16.65 -11.51 22.26
N HIS A 436 16.80 -12.26 23.36
CA HIS A 436 16.21 -11.91 24.65
C HIS A 436 16.79 -10.62 25.25
N ALA A 437 18.10 -10.44 25.19
CA ALA A 437 18.75 -9.24 25.70
C ALA A 437 18.22 -7.98 25.02
N TRP A 438 18.15 -7.99 23.69
CA TRP A 438 17.64 -6.86 22.92
C TRP A 438 16.15 -6.62 23.12
N LEU A 439 15.34 -7.68 23.20
CA LEU A 439 13.92 -7.54 23.50
C LEU A 439 13.70 -6.91 24.88
N LYS A 440 14.42 -7.38 25.90
CA LYS A 440 14.35 -6.85 27.27
C LYS A 440 14.78 -5.39 27.32
N GLU A 441 15.81 -5.01 26.56
CA GLU A 441 16.27 -3.62 26.50
C GLU A 441 15.25 -2.71 25.81
N ASN A 442 14.62 -3.15 24.72
CA ASN A 442 13.56 -2.38 24.09
C ASN A 442 12.35 -2.20 25.01
N LEU A 443 11.98 -3.23 25.78
CA LEU A 443 10.91 -3.14 26.78
C LEU A 443 11.23 -2.12 27.88
N LYS A 444 12.45 -2.15 28.44
CA LYS A 444 12.92 -1.13 29.41
C LYS A 444 12.89 0.28 28.84
N SER A 445 13.17 0.43 27.54
CA SER A 445 13.11 1.70 26.83
C SER A 445 11.68 2.15 26.45
N ASN A 446 10.65 1.46 26.95
CA ASN A 446 9.24 1.71 26.62
C ASN A 446 8.97 1.65 25.10
N LEU A 447 9.60 0.69 24.41
CA LEU A 447 9.40 0.39 22.98
C LEU A 447 9.79 1.56 22.06
N THR A 448 10.84 2.28 22.44
CA THR A 448 11.36 3.44 21.69
C THR A 448 12.38 3.04 20.63
N MET A 449 13.01 1.86 20.73
CA MET A 449 13.98 1.37 19.75
C MET A 449 13.31 0.82 18.49
N TRP A 450 12.24 0.03 18.67
CA TRP A 450 11.29 -0.35 17.64
C TRP A 450 9.94 -0.59 18.32
N LYS A 451 8.85 -0.56 17.54
CA LYS A 451 7.51 -0.73 18.11
C LYS A 451 7.34 -2.12 18.69
N LEU A 452 7.17 -3.15 17.87
CA LEU A 452 7.01 -4.53 18.33
C LEU A 452 7.09 -5.48 17.12
N GLY A 453 7.14 -6.78 17.40
CA GLY A 453 7.27 -7.86 16.42
C GLY A 453 8.53 -8.67 16.58
N THR A 454 8.56 -9.82 15.91
CA THR A 454 9.63 -10.83 16.02
C THR A 454 10.80 -10.54 15.09
N LEU A 455 10.55 -9.89 13.96
CA LEU A 455 11.59 -9.62 12.95
C LEU A 455 12.67 -8.64 13.46
N PRO A 456 12.38 -7.46 14.05
CA PRO A 456 13.44 -6.55 14.50
C PRO A 456 14.46 -7.20 15.45
N PRO A 457 14.06 -7.87 16.56
CA PRO A 457 15.05 -8.56 17.40
C PRO A 457 15.73 -9.73 16.69
N ALA A 458 15.08 -10.40 15.74
CA ALA A 458 15.71 -11.45 14.94
C ALA A 458 16.78 -10.89 13.98
N LEU A 459 16.55 -9.75 13.32
CA LEU A 459 17.54 -9.09 12.46
C LEU A 459 18.84 -8.81 13.23
N ILE A 460 18.73 -8.44 14.51
CA ILE A 460 19.88 -8.20 15.37
C ILE A 460 20.53 -9.52 15.80
N ALA A 461 19.73 -10.46 16.29
CA ALA A 461 20.22 -11.72 16.86
C ALA A 461 20.92 -12.61 15.83
N PHE A 462 20.42 -12.64 14.59
CA PHE A 462 21.01 -13.41 13.50
C PHE A 462 22.09 -12.67 12.73
N LYS A 463 22.49 -11.47 13.16
CA LYS A 463 23.54 -10.71 12.47
C LYS A 463 24.84 -11.52 12.41
N GLY A 464 25.34 -11.74 11.19
CA GLY A 464 26.52 -12.60 10.94
C GLY A 464 26.23 -14.10 10.89
N HIS A 465 24.96 -14.51 11.04
CA HIS A 465 24.48 -15.89 11.02
C HIS A 465 23.45 -16.18 9.91
N VAL A 466 23.24 -15.22 8.99
CA VAL A 466 22.42 -15.35 7.78
C VAL A 466 23.32 -15.43 6.56
#